data_AF-A0A2M9L8Y6-F1
#
_entry.id   AF-A0A2M9L8Y6-F1
#
_cell.length_a   1.000
_cell.length_b   1.000
_cell.length_c   1.000
_cell.angle_alpha   90.00
_cell.angle_beta   90.00
_cell.angle_gamma   90.00
#
_symmetry.space_group_name_H-M   'P 1'
#
loop_
_entity.id
_entity.type
_entity.pdbx_description
1 polymer ?
#
loop_
_entity_poly.entity_id
_entity_poly.type
_entity_poly.pdbx_seq_one_letter_code
_entity_poly.pdbx_strand_id
1 'polypeptide(L)'
;MALRPLNSAERALLEHLLSAEFDGAAELRAQLDRTEVVGPWAPGSVSVDLRVDEPGRHTGPSRLAPVGAAVLDEDGEYIGELLLWTDDAGRTLSALEYAWVTDDMPTVLPPVEHIWLV
;
A
#
# COMPACT_ATOMS: atom_id res chain seq x y z
N MET A 1 6.48 16.91 -8.87
CA MET A 1 7.18 16.31 -7.71
C MET A 1 8.38 15.53 -8.21
N ALA A 2 9.43 15.42 -7.39
CA ALA A 2 10.57 14.55 -7.68
C ALA A 2 10.29 13.16 -7.10
N LEU A 3 10.77 12.12 -7.78
CA LEU A 3 10.79 10.76 -7.27
C LEU A 3 11.54 10.73 -5.93
N ARG A 4 10.99 10.01 -4.95
CA ARG A 4 11.64 9.82 -3.66
C ARG A 4 11.55 8.37 -3.19
N PRO A 5 12.48 7.89 -2.36
CA PRO A 5 12.31 6.62 -1.67
C PRO A 5 11.06 6.60 -0.78
N LEU A 6 10.61 5.39 -0.45
CA LEU A 6 9.64 5.17 0.62
C LEU A 6 10.14 5.78 1.94
N ASN A 7 9.26 6.46 2.66
CA ASN A 7 9.53 6.82 4.05
C ASN A 7 9.29 5.61 4.98
N SER A 8 9.62 5.76 6.27
CA SER A 8 9.49 4.66 7.24
C SER A 8 8.06 4.16 7.42
N ALA A 9 7.06 5.04 7.38
CA ALA A 9 5.65 4.67 7.55
C ALA A 9 5.11 3.91 6.33
N GLU A 10 5.38 4.42 5.13
CA GLU A 10 5.02 3.76 3.86
C GLU A 10 5.68 2.38 3.75
N ARG A 11 6.97 2.30 4.07
CA ARG A 11 7.70 1.03 4.07
C ARG A 11 7.12 0.05 5.08
N ALA A 12 6.87 0.49 6.32
CA ALA A 12 6.31 -0.39 7.36
C ALA A 12 4.93 -0.92 7.00
N LEU A 13 4.05 -0.08 6.43
CA LEU A 13 2.74 -0.51 5.94
C LEU A 13 2.86 -1.50 4.79
N LEU A 14 3.70 -1.23 3.80
CA LEU A 14 3.91 -2.17 2.69
C LEU A 14 4.48 -3.50 3.18
N GLU A 15 5.45 -3.51 4.10
CA GLU A 15 5.99 -4.72 4.72
C GLU A 15 4.90 -5.51 5.46
N HIS A 16 4.03 -4.80 6.19
CA HIS A 16 2.93 -5.40 6.92
C HIS A 16 1.85 -6.00 6.00
N LEU A 17 1.36 -5.25 5.02
CA LEU A 17 0.40 -5.74 4.02
C LEU A 17 0.96 -6.96 3.28
N LEU A 18 2.22 -6.88 2.88
CA LEU A 18 2.87 -7.99 2.19
C LEU A 18 3.20 -9.15 3.11
N SER A 19 3.10 -9.04 4.43
CA SER A 19 3.23 -10.18 5.37
C SER A 19 2.06 -11.17 5.28
N ALA A 20 0.94 -10.76 4.68
CA ALA A 20 -0.12 -11.69 4.31
C ALA A 20 0.39 -12.70 3.27
N GLU A 21 0.00 -13.97 3.44
CA GLU A 21 0.40 -15.04 2.53
C GLU A 21 -0.56 -15.09 1.33
N PHE A 22 -0.06 -14.67 0.17
CA PHE A 22 -0.74 -14.83 -1.11
C PHE A 22 0.28 -15.02 -2.24
N ASP A 23 -0.19 -15.55 -3.38
CA ASP A 23 0.65 -15.79 -4.55
C ASP A 23 1.34 -14.50 -5.01
N GLY A 24 2.67 -14.50 -4.93
CA GLY A 24 3.50 -13.36 -5.32
C GLY A 24 3.76 -12.30 -4.24
N ALA A 25 3.29 -12.49 -3.00
CA ALA A 25 3.61 -11.60 -1.89
C ALA A 25 5.13 -11.47 -1.67
N ALA A 26 5.87 -12.58 -1.79
CA ALA A 26 7.33 -12.58 -1.69
C ALA A 26 8.00 -11.74 -2.79
N GLU A 27 7.53 -11.88 -4.03
CA GLU A 27 8.02 -11.15 -5.19
C GLU A 27 7.73 -9.66 -5.11
N LEU A 28 6.57 -9.25 -4.60
CA LEU A 28 6.25 -7.84 -4.35
C LEU A 28 7.09 -7.29 -3.19
N ARG A 29 7.29 -8.06 -2.12
CA ARG A 29 8.14 -7.66 -0.96
C ARG A 29 9.59 -7.46 -1.35
N ALA A 30 10.11 -8.23 -2.29
CA ALA A 30 11.46 -8.04 -2.82
C ALA A 30 11.65 -6.72 -3.58
N GLN A 31 10.58 -5.97 -3.87
CA GLN A 31 10.63 -4.70 -4.59
C GLN A 31 10.84 -3.49 -3.68
N LEU A 32 10.60 -3.61 -2.37
CA LEU A 32 10.53 -2.46 -1.46
C LEU A 32 11.78 -1.57 -1.46
N ASP A 33 12.98 -2.17 -1.57
CA ASP A 33 14.25 -1.42 -1.62
C ASP A 33 14.45 -0.60 -2.90
N ARG A 34 13.60 -0.82 -3.91
CA ARG A 34 13.64 -0.24 -5.26
C ARG A 34 12.30 0.36 -5.65
N THR A 35 11.42 0.59 -4.67
CA THR A 35 10.16 1.30 -4.81
C THR A 35 10.35 2.77 -4.51
N GLU A 36 9.84 3.62 -5.39
CA GLU A 36 9.84 5.07 -5.24
C GLU A 36 8.41 5.61 -5.23
N VAL A 37 8.18 6.65 -4.44
CA VAL A 37 6.95 7.45 -4.49
C VAL A 37 7.06 8.48 -5.61
N VAL A 38 6.07 8.47 -6.50
CA VAL A 38 5.93 9.40 -7.62
C VAL A 38 5.18 10.67 -7.20
N GLY A 39 4.17 10.50 -6.35
CA GLY A 39 3.15 11.50 -6.09
C GLY A 39 2.20 11.09 -4.96
N PRO A 40 1.48 12.04 -4.34
CA PRO A 40 0.22 11.68 -3.71
C PRO A 40 -0.76 11.24 -4.81
N TRP A 41 -1.60 10.26 -4.51
CA TRP A 41 -2.63 9.77 -5.43
C TRP A 41 -3.56 10.90 -5.89
N ALA A 42 -3.96 11.75 -4.96
CA ALA A 42 -4.78 12.94 -5.20
C ALA A 42 -4.27 14.13 -4.39
N PRO A 43 -4.55 15.38 -4.79
CA PRO A 43 -4.15 16.56 -4.03
C PRO A 43 -4.59 16.49 -2.56
N GLY A 44 -3.63 16.53 -1.64
CA GLY A 44 -3.87 16.47 -0.19
C GLY A 44 -4.02 15.07 0.39
N SER A 45 -4.07 14.02 -0.44
CA SER A 45 -4.16 12.64 0.02
C SER A 45 -2.83 12.12 0.60
N VAL A 46 -2.94 11.24 1.59
CA VAL A 46 -1.83 10.47 2.15
C VAL A 46 -1.53 9.18 1.38
N SER A 47 -2.44 8.77 0.50
CA SER A 47 -2.22 7.69 -0.47
C SER A 47 -1.13 8.08 -1.45
N VAL A 48 -0.32 7.12 -1.88
CA VAL A 48 0.86 7.37 -2.73
C VAL A 48 0.86 6.52 -3.98
N ASP A 49 1.18 7.15 -5.11
CA ASP A 49 1.54 6.46 -6.34
C ASP A 49 2.99 5.98 -6.27
N LEU A 50 3.21 4.74 -6.66
CA LEU A 50 4.48 4.04 -6.58
C LEU A 50 5.02 3.70 -7.97
N ARG A 51 6.34 3.62 -8.06
CA ARG A 51 7.07 3.14 -9.23
C ARG A 51 8.17 2.18 -8.79
N VAL A 52 8.37 1.11 -9.54
CA VAL A 52 9.48 0.17 -9.35
C VAL A 52 10.30 0.13 -10.62
N ASP A 53 11.61 0.38 -10.52
CA ASP A 53 12.46 0.63 -11.70
C ASP A 53 12.68 -0.60 -12.62
N GLU A 54 12.23 -1.80 -12.23
CA GLU A 54 12.06 -2.92 -13.16
C GLU A 54 10.92 -3.85 -12.70
N PRO A 55 10.24 -4.55 -13.62
CA PRO A 55 9.18 -5.46 -13.23
C PRO A 55 9.69 -6.74 -12.55
N GLY A 56 8.99 -7.16 -11.49
CA GLY A 56 9.15 -8.49 -10.90
C GLY A 56 8.53 -9.60 -11.75
N ARG A 57 8.48 -10.82 -11.19
CA ARG A 57 7.65 -11.89 -11.79
C ARG A 57 6.18 -11.50 -11.69
N HIS A 58 5.38 -12.01 -12.63
CA HIS A 58 3.93 -11.83 -12.63
C HIS A 58 3.31 -12.52 -11.41
N THR A 59 2.67 -11.75 -10.54
CA THR A 59 2.07 -12.22 -9.29
C THR A 59 0.58 -12.50 -9.39
N GLY A 60 -0.09 -12.05 -10.46
CA GLY A 60 -1.51 -12.35 -10.66
C GLY A 60 -2.18 -11.45 -11.69
N PRO A 61 -3.40 -11.79 -12.12
CA PRO A 61 -4.13 -11.05 -13.15
C PRO A 61 -4.87 -9.80 -12.62
N SER A 62 -4.87 -9.57 -11.31
CA SER A 62 -5.58 -8.45 -10.66
C SER A 62 -4.64 -7.27 -10.45
N ARG A 63 -5.15 -6.04 -10.64
CA ARG A 63 -4.46 -4.80 -10.24
C ARG A 63 -4.50 -4.55 -8.74
N LEU A 64 -5.38 -5.23 -8.02
CA LEU A 64 -5.47 -5.15 -6.56
C LEU A 64 -4.87 -6.43 -5.98
N ALA A 65 -3.85 -6.28 -5.14
CA ALA A 65 -3.25 -7.40 -4.45
C ALA A 65 -4.29 -8.06 -3.52
N PRO A 66 -4.33 -9.39 -3.42
CA PRO A 66 -5.33 -10.12 -2.65
C PRO A 66 -5.00 -10.10 -1.14
N VAL A 67 -4.89 -8.91 -0.57
CA VAL A 67 -4.73 -8.65 0.85
C VAL A 67 -5.85 -7.70 1.29
N GLY A 68 -6.62 -8.11 2.29
CA GLY A 68 -7.55 -7.21 2.97
C GLY A 68 -6.88 -6.65 4.22
N ALA A 69 -6.97 -5.34 4.41
CA ALA A 69 -6.32 -4.66 5.52
C ALA A 69 -7.22 -3.56 6.07
N ALA A 70 -8.03 -3.91 7.07
CA ALA A 70 -8.89 -2.96 7.76
C ALA A 70 -8.04 -2.00 8.61
N VAL A 71 -8.39 -0.73 8.60
CA VAL A 71 -7.86 0.29 9.50
C VAL A 71 -8.87 0.49 10.61
N LEU A 72 -8.42 0.26 11.84
CA LEU A 72 -9.21 0.43 13.05
C LEU A 72 -8.72 1.63 13.85
N ASP A 73 -9.61 2.29 14.57
CA ASP A 73 -9.22 3.28 15.57
C ASP A 73 -8.84 2.63 16.92
N GLU A 74 -8.59 3.45 17.94
CA GLU A 74 -8.18 2.99 19.27
C GLU A 74 -9.26 2.16 19.99
N ASP A 75 -10.54 2.38 19.64
CA ASP A 75 -11.69 1.65 20.18
C ASP A 75 -12.00 0.38 19.37
N GLY A 76 -11.26 0.14 18.28
CA GLY A 76 -11.44 -0.99 17.37
C GLY A 76 -12.55 -0.76 16.33
N GLU A 77 -13.01 0.47 16.15
CA GLU A 77 -14.01 0.83 15.13
C GLU A 77 -13.35 0.89 13.75
N TYR A 78 -14.06 0.38 12.74
CA TYR A 78 -13.61 0.43 11.34
C TYR A 78 -13.68 1.85 10.80
N ILE A 79 -12.52 2.40 10.43
CA ILE A 79 -12.40 3.76 9.87
C ILE A 79 -11.94 3.78 8.41
N GLY A 80 -11.66 2.60 7.84
CA GLY A 80 -11.30 2.45 6.43
C GLY A 80 -10.46 1.20 6.16
N GLU A 81 -9.82 1.17 5.01
CA GLU A 81 -8.93 0.06 4.61
C GLU A 81 -7.71 0.56 3.84
N LEU A 82 -6.64 -0.23 3.88
CA LEU A 82 -5.49 -0.05 3.00
C LEU A 82 -5.61 -0.97 1.79
N LEU A 83 -5.49 -0.39 0.60
CA LEU A 83 -5.48 -1.13 -0.66
C LEU A 83 -4.09 -1.09 -1.27
N LEU A 84 -3.57 -2.27 -1.62
CA LEU A 84 -2.28 -2.43 -2.27
C LEU A 84 -2.47 -2.66 -3.76
N TRP A 85 -2.03 -1.71 -4.57
CA TRP A 85 -2.21 -1.76 -6.01
C TRP A 85 -0.94 -2.23 -6.71
N THR A 86 -1.13 -2.98 -7.79
CA THR A 86 -0.10 -3.42 -8.71
C THR A 86 -0.32 -2.85 -10.11
N ASP A 87 0.68 -2.98 -10.98
CA ASP A 87 0.50 -2.68 -12.40
C ASP A 87 -0.53 -3.63 -13.07
N ASP A 88 -0.85 -3.34 -14.33
CA ASP A 88 -1.80 -4.08 -15.18
C ASP A 88 -1.51 -5.57 -15.29
N ALA A 89 -0.26 -5.97 -15.08
CA ALA A 89 0.22 -7.34 -15.19
C ALA A 89 0.51 -7.95 -13.82
N GLY A 90 0.16 -7.28 -12.71
CA GLY A 90 0.49 -7.73 -11.36
C GLY A 90 2.00 -7.97 -11.19
N ARG A 91 2.89 -7.16 -11.77
CA ARG A 91 4.35 -7.38 -11.67
C ARG A 91 5.04 -6.41 -10.74
N THR A 92 4.47 -5.23 -10.56
CA THR A 92 5.07 -4.16 -9.76
C THR A 92 4.07 -3.52 -8.84
N LEU A 93 4.54 -3.06 -7.67
CA LEU A 93 3.80 -2.14 -6.83
C LEU A 93 3.50 -0.84 -7.59
N SER A 94 2.24 -0.41 -7.60
CA SER A 94 1.80 0.79 -8.33
C SER A 94 1.18 1.86 -7.43
N ALA A 95 0.58 1.49 -6.30
CA ALA A 95 0.11 2.47 -5.31
C ALA A 95 -0.14 1.82 -3.94
N LEU A 96 -0.09 2.65 -2.89
CA LEU A 96 -0.67 2.37 -1.58
C LEU A 96 -1.83 3.35 -1.37
N GLU A 97 -3.04 2.83 -1.25
CA GLU A 97 -4.24 3.62 -0.99
C GLU A 97 -4.66 3.50 0.47
N TYR A 98 -5.05 4.60 1.08
CA TYR A 98 -5.92 4.59 2.25
C TYR A 98 -7.33 5.00 1.82
N ALA A 99 -8.25 4.04 1.78
CA ALA A 99 -9.67 4.24 1.55
C ALA A 99 -10.40 4.41 2.89
N TRP A 100 -10.49 5.66 3.37
CA TRP A 100 -11.16 5.98 4.64
C TRP A 100 -12.68 6.09 4.46
N VAL A 101 -13.44 5.91 5.55
CA VAL A 101 -14.90 6.09 5.57
C VAL A 101 -15.38 7.18 6.52
N THR A 102 -14.46 7.85 7.21
CA THR A 102 -14.73 9.00 8.09
C THR A 102 -15.08 10.26 7.29
N ASP A 103 -15.69 11.25 7.96
CA ASP A 103 -16.06 12.53 7.33
C ASP A 103 -14.83 13.33 6.87
N ASP A 104 -13.76 13.30 7.66
CA ASP A 104 -12.52 14.02 7.37
C ASP A 104 -11.49 13.11 6.69
N MET A 105 -10.82 13.66 5.67
CA MET A 105 -9.70 12.99 5.01
C MET A 105 -8.51 12.85 5.98
N PRO A 106 -7.90 11.65 6.09
CA PRO A 106 -6.72 11.45 6.91
C PRO A 106 -5.56 12.31 6.42
N THR A 107 -4.85 12.92 7.36
CA THR A 107 -3.66 13.75 7.08
C THR A 107 -2.34 13.00 7.31
N VAL A 108 -2.43 11.78 7.87
CA VAL A 108 -1.31 10.83 8.01
C VAL A 108 -1.76 9.43 7.61
N LEU A 109 -0.82 8.61 7.16
CA LEU A 109 -1.04 7.16 7.03
C LEU A 109 -1.25 6.55 8.44
N PRO A 110 -2.09 5.51 8.57
CA PRO A 110 -2.31 4.84 9.85
C PRO A 110 -1.03 4.13 10.30
N PRO A 111 -0.79 4.03 11.62
CA PRO A 111 0.29 3.23 12.14
C PRO A 111 -0.02 1.73 11.97
N VAL A 112 1.00 0.87 11.90
CA VAL A 112 0.83 -0.57 11.61
C VAL A 112 -0.05 -1.26 12.67
N GLU A 113 -0.02 -0.78 13.91
CA GLU A 113 -0.78 -1.33 15.04
C GLU A 113 -2.30 -1.17 14.86
N HIS A 114 -2.73 -0.27 13.95
CA HIS A 114 -4.13 -0.04 13.62
C HIS A 114 -4.58 -0.86 12.41
N ILE A 115 -3.69 -1.67 11.83
CA ILE A 115 -3.99 -2.48 10.67
C ILE A 115 -4.34 -3.90 11.09
N TRP A 116 -5.50 -4.36 10.62
CA TRP A 116 -5.96 -5.72 10.79
C TRP A 116 -6.05 -6.42 9.44
N LEU A 117 -5.17 -7.39 9.21
CA LEU A 117 -5.20 -8.24 8.02
C LEU A 117 -6.34 -9.26 8.14
N VAL A 118 -7.18 -9.36 7.10
CA VAL A 118 -8.35 -10.28 7.02
C VAL A 118 -8.13 -11.49 6.13
#